data_AF-A0A1V5B512-F1
#
_entry.id   AF-A0A1V5B512-F1
#
_cell.length_a   1.000
_cell.length_b   1.000
_cell.length_c   1.000
_cell.angle_alpha   90.00
_cell.angle_beta   90.00
_cell.angle_gamma   90.00
#
_symmetry.space_group_name_H-M   'P 1'
#
loop_
_entity.id
_entity.type
_entity.pdbx_description
1 polymer ?
#
loop_
_entity_poly.entity_id
_entity_poly.type
_entity_poly.pdbx_seq_one_letter_code
_entity_poly.pdbx_strand_id
1 'polypeptide(L)'
;MSDEDLRRSIEAVRNQIGQLKDGWPSERLYKIAVYVESIGKSWDALHAASSSLAKEGAADPGGPALQAESFRASAKNSLRFARINLDAALMEALDSVVKRPRSANKSDEQKKTLALKRVFDGSPEPDKSMLQQYCVSSDPLDKWLIAGPWGHDYLRKRAIDIGAYDIKLCKMLSCEETAAGRIILSYSDLSKALDALEECALRSSEAL
;
A
#
# COMPACT_ATOMS: atom_id res chain seq x y z
N MET A 1 -5.95 -6.53 -23.30
CA MET A 1 -6.56 -5.57 -22.36
C MET A 1 -6.56 -4.22 -23.03
N SER A 2 -7.62 -3.45 -22.81
CA SER A 2 -7.90 -2.20 -23.51
C SER A 2 -7.57 -0.98 -22.63
N ASP A 3 -7.45 0.20 -23.22
CA ASP A 3 -7.39 1.50 -22.53
C ASP A 3 -8.42 1.64 -21.39
N GLU A 4 -9.60 1.02 -21.59
CA GLU A 4 -10.70 1.00 -20.64
C GLU A 4 -10.33 0.27 -19.34
N ASP A 5 -9.51 -0.78 -19.41
CA ASP A 5 -9.10 -1.57 -18.24
C ASP A 5 -8.14 -0.75 -17.34
N LEU A 6 -7.23 0.02 -17.96
CA LEU A 6 -6.33 0.92 -17.24
C LEU A 6 -7.12 2.06 -16.57
N ARG A 7 -8.03 2.70 -17.31
CA ARG A 7 -8.88 3.77 -16.77
C ARG A 7 -9.76 3.28 -15.61
N ARG A 8 -10.39 2.12 -15.77
CA ARG A 8 -11.19 1.49 -14.71
C ARG A 8 -10.35 1.20 -13.46
N SER A 9 -9.10 0.74 -13.64
CA SER A 9 -8.19 0.46 -12.52
C SER A 9 -7.77 1.75 -11.79
N ILE A 10 -7.49 2.83 -12.53
CA ILE A 10 -7.21 4.16 -11.95
C ILE A 10 -8.41 4.65 -11.14
N GLU A 11 -9.62 4.53 -11.68
CA GLU A 11 -10.85 4.97 -11.03
C GLU A 11 -11.17 4.15 -9.78
N ALA A 12 -10.98 2.83 -9.82
CA ALA A 12 -11.17 1.95 -8.67
C ALA A 12 -10.30 2.37 -7.47
N VAL A 13 -9.00 2.61 -7.70
CA VAL A 13 -8.08 3.09 -6.65
C VAL A 13 -8.51 4.47 -6.13
N ARG A 14 -8.89 5.39 -7.01
CA ARG A 14 -9.35 6.73 -6.62
C ARG A 14 -10.61 6.68 -5.76
N ASN A 15 -11.57 5.83 -6.10
CA ASN A 15 -12.81 5.68 -5.36
C ASN A 15 -12.57 5.11 -3.96
N GLN A 16 -11.72 4.09 -3.84
CA GLN A 16 -11.31 3.56 -2.53
C GLN A 16 -10.63 4.64 -1.66
N ILE A 17 -9.70 5.40 -2.22
CA ILE A 17 -9.03 6.50 -1.50
C ILE A 17 -10.05 7.59 -1.11
N GLY A 18 -11.00 7.90 -1.99
CA GLY A 18 -12.05 8.89 -1.73
C GLY A 18 -12.86 8.54 -0.47
N GLN A 19 -13.27 7.27 -0.35
CA GLN A 19 -14.02 6.78 0.81
C GLN A 19 -13.24 6.87 2.13
N LEU A 20 -11.90 6.79 2.08
CA LEU A 20 -11.04 6.88 3.26
C LEU A 20 -10.72 8.30 3.70
N LYS A 21 -10.82 9.28 2.80
CA LYS A 21 -10.54 10.70 3.12
C LYS A 21 -11.61 11.29 4.04
N ASP A 22 -12.83 10.77 3.98
CA ASP A 22 -13.93 11.22 4.84
C ASP A 22 -13.67 10.79 6.29
N GLY A 23 -13.09 11.72 7.08
CA GLY A 23 -12.84 11.55 8.51
C GLY A 23 -11.38 11.30 8.91
N TRP A 24 -10.43 11.26 7.97
CA TRP A 24 -9.00 11.16 8.28
C TRP A 24 -8.14 12.15 7.47
N PRO A 25 -7.60 13.21 8.10
CA PRO A 25 -6.76 14.19 7.40
C PRO A 25 -5.32 13.65 7.24
N SER A 26 -5.13 12.63 6.39
CA SER A 26 -3.78 12.19 6.00
C SER A 26 -3.38 12.76 4.64
N GLU A 27 -2.29 13.54 4.65
CA GLU A 27 -1.62 14.00 3.43
C GLU A 27 -1.16 12.82 2.56
N ARG A 28 -0.94 11.64 3.16
CA ARG A 28 -0.50 10.43 2.47
C ARG A 28 -1.57 9.93 1.51
N LEU A 29 -2.82 9.81 1.97
CA LEU A 29 -3.94 9.39 1.12
C LEU A 29 -4.14 10.35 -0.07
N TYR A 30 -3.91 11.65 0.14
CA TYR A 30 -3.92 12.62 -0.96
C TYR A 30 -2.83 12.33 -1.99
N LYS A 31 -1.59 12.10 -1.54
CA LYS A 31 -0.45 11.80 -2.41
C LYS A 31 -0.67 10.53 -3.25
N ILE A 32 -1.27 9.48 -2.69
CA ILE A 32 -1.60 8.26 -3.45
C ILE A 32 -2.49 8.62 -4.66
N ALA A 33 -3.54 9.40 -4.45
CA ALA A 33 -4.44 9.81 -5.54
C ALA A 33 -3.70 10.62 -6.62
N VAL A 34 -2.80 11.53 -6.23
CA VAL A 34 -1.97 12.32 -7.16
C VAL A 34 -1.08 11.43 -8.02
N TYR A 35 -0.40 10.45 -7.43
CA TYR A 35 0.46 9.53 -8.18
C TYR A 35 -0.33 8.63 -9.12
N VAL A 36 -1.51 8.16 -8.68
CA VAL A 36 -2.41 7.36 -9.53
C VAL A 36 -2.94 8.19 -10.71
N GLU A 37 -3.30 9.46 -10.48
CA GLU A 37 -3.71 10.38 -11.56
C GLU A 37 -2.58 10.67 -12.55
N SER A 38 -1.33 10.75 -12.07
CA SER A 38 -0.15 10.94 -12.92
C SER A 38 0.04 9.81 -13.96
N ILE A 39 -0.39 8.59 -13.62
CA ILE A 39 -0.35 7.44 -14.56
C ILE A 39 -1.33 7.69 -15.71
N GLY A 40 -2.57 8.11 -15.41
CA GLY A 40 -3.55 8.46 -16.43
C GLY A 40 -3.06 9.57 -17.36
N LYS A 41 -2.47 10.63 -16.78
CA LYS A 41 -1.88 11.74 -17.57
C LYS A 41 -0.74 11.27 -18.47
N SER A 42 0.13 10.39 -17.96
CA SER A 42 1.23 9.82 -18.74
C SER A 42 0.71 8.92 -19.87
N TRP A 43 -0.39 8.21 -19.65
CA TRP A 43 -1.06 7.39 -20.66
C TRP A 43 -1.70 8.23 -21.77
N ASP A 44 -2.44 9.28 -21.39
CA ASP A 44 -3.06 10.18 -22.37
C ASP A 44 -2.01 10.91 -23.21
N ALA A 45 -0.86 11.28 -22.61
CA ALA A 45 0.26 11.89 -23.32
C ALA A 45 0.91 10.93 -24.35
N LEU A 46 1.07 9.65 -23.98
CA LEU A 46 1.56 8.61 -24.89
C LEU A 46 0.65 8.47 -26.12
N HIS A 47 -0.66 8.39 -25.91
CA HIS A 47 -1.63 8.29 -27.01
C HIS A 47 -1.67 9.53 -27.91
N ALA A 48 -1.57 10.72 -27.32
CA ALA A 48 -1.50 11.96 -28.09
C ALA A 48 -0.25 12.02 -28.96
N ALA A 49 0.91 11.59 -28.44
CA ALA A 49 2.17 11.55 -29.18
C ALA A 49 2.12 10.51 -30.32
N SER A 50 1.63 9.29 -30.05
CA SER A 50 1.44 8.24 -31.06
C SER A 50 0.48 8.70 -32.18
N SER A 51 -0.59 9.40 -31.83
CA SER A 51 -1.54 9.94 -32.80
C SER A 51 -0.96 11.06 -33.68
N SER A 52 -0.04 11.88 -33.14
CA SER A 52 0.64 12.94 -33.90
C SER A 52 1.62 12.33 -34.92
N LEU A 53 2.41 11.33 -34.48
CA LEU A 53 3.36 10.64 -35.35
C LEU A 53 2.67 9.91 -36.52
N ALA A 54 1.51 9.30 -36.27
CA ALA A 54 0.71 8.68 -37.32
C ALA A 54 0.21 9.68 -38.37
N LYS A 55 -0.03 10.94 -37.99
CA LYS A 55 -0.50 12.01 -38.89
C LYS A 55 0.64 12.65 -39.68
N GLU A 56 1.83 12.74 -39.10
CA GLU A 56 2.99 13.40 -39.70
C GLU A 56 3.75 12.50 -40.70
N GLY A 57 3.41 11.20 -40.78
CA GLY A 57 4.03 10.26 -41.72
C GLY A 57 5.51 9.98 -41.44
N ALA A 58 6.05 10.51 -40.34
CA ALA A 58 7.41 10.30 -39.90
C ALA A 58 7.53 8.96 -39.17
N ALA A 59 7.89 7.91 -39.91
CA ALA A 59 8.24 6.62 -39.32
C ALA A 59 9.65 6.71 -38.70
N ASP A 60 9.74 7.15 -37.45
CA ASP A 60 10.90 6.82 -36.61
C ASP A 60 10.68 5.41 -36.05
N PRO A 61 11.41 4.38 -36.53
CA PRO A 61 11.22 3.00 -36.11
C PRO A 61 11.51 2.76 -34.62
N GLY A 62 12.18 3.69 -33.92
CA GLY A 62 12.39 3.63 -32.47
C GLY A 62 11.38 4.43 -31.63
N GLY A 63 10.62 5.34 -32.24
CA GLY A 63 9.78 6.31 -31.54
C GLY A 63 8.69 5.68 -30.64
N PRO A 64 7.85 4.77 -31.15
CA PRO A 64 6.78 4.14 -30.36
C PRO A 64 7.31 3.30 -29.19
N ALA A 65 8.37 2.51 -29.43
CA ALA A 65 8.97 1.66 -28.40
C ALA A 65 9.60 2.49 -27.26
N LEU A 66 10.31 3.57 -27.58
CA LEU A 66 10.88 4.49 -26.59
C LEU A 66 9.80 5.20 -25.77
N GLN A 67 8.68 5.58 -26.39
CA GLN A 67 7.57 6.21 -25.69
C GLN A 67 6.84 5.24 -24.76
N ALA A 68 6.61 4.00 -25.20
CA ALA A 68 6.05 2.94 -24.36
C ALA A 68 6.97 2.62 -23.16
N GLU A 69 8.29 2.57 -23.37
CA GLU A 69 9.26 2.38 -22.28
C GLU A 69 9.28 3.56 -21.30
N SER A 70 9.21 4.80 -21.80
CA SER A 70 9.10 6.00 -20.97
C SER A 70 7.85 5.99 -20.10
N PHE A 71 6.69 5.64 -20.69
CA PHE A 71 5.46 5.46 -19.92
C PHE A 71 5.60 4.37 -18.86
N ARG A 72 6.19 3.21 -19.22
CA ARG A 72 6.42 2.10 -18.30
C ARG A 72 7.26 2.52 -17.10
N ALA A 73 8.33 3.28 -17.33
CA ALA A 73 9.18 3.81 -16.27
C ALA A 73 8.43 4.83 -15.39
N SER A 74 7.66 5.74 -16.00
CA SER A 74 6.83 6.72 -15.29
C SER A 74 5.77 6.06 -14.40
N ALA A 75 5.06 5.06 -14.94
CA ALA A 75 4.03 4.32 -14.23
C ALA A 75 4.61 3.57 -13.02
N LYS A 76 5.72 2.83 -13.20
CA LYS A 76 6.43 2.14 -12.12
C LYS A 76 6.87 3.11 -11.01
N ASN A 77 7.43 4.26 -11.38
CA ASN A 77 7.85 5.26 -10.40
C ASN A 77 6.66 5.84 -9.62
N SER A 78 5.57 6.19 -10.32
CA SER A 78 4.35 6.71 -9.69
C SER A 78 3.75 5.69 -8.71
N LEU A 79 3.64 4.42 -9.12
CA LEU A 79 3.14 3.34 -8.29
C LEU A 79 4.03 3.05 -7.09
N ARG A 80 5.36 3.10 -7.25
CA ARG A 80 6.29 3.01 -6.13
C ARG A 80 6.01 4.09 -5.08
N PHE A 81 5.83 5.34 -5.49
CA PHE A 81 5.50 6.42 -4.56
C PHE A 81 4.10 6.29 -3.96
N ALA A 82 3.12 5.79 -4.72
CA ALA A 82 1.80 5.45 -4.20
C ALA A 82 1.89 4.42 -3.06
N ARG A 83 2.64 3.33 -3.26
CA ARG A 83 2.87 2.30 -2.23
C ARG A 83 3.57 2.84 -0.98
N ILE A 84 4.60 3.67 -1.16
CA ILE A 84 5.28 4.32 -0.02
C ILE A 84 4.30 5.17 0.81
N ASN A 85 3.39 5.89 0.16
CA ASN A 85 2.39 6.69 0.88
C ASN A 85 1.29 5.82 1.50
N LEU A 86 0.93 4.69 0.88
CA LEU A 86 0.01 3.71 1.48
C LEU A 86 0.60 3.11 2.76
N ASP A 87 1.88 2.71 2.71
CA ASP A 87 2.61 2.23 3.89
C ASP A 87 2.66 3.28 5.00
N ALA A 88 2.96 4.53 4.66
CA ALA A 88 2.99 5.62 5.63
C ALA A 88 1.59 5.88 6.24
N ALA A 89 0.53 5.84 5.43
CA ALA A 89 -0.84 6.01 5.92
C ALA A 89 -1.25 4.90 6.90
N LEU A 90 -0.84 3.65 6.62
CA LEU A 90 -1.03 2.54 7.53
C LEU A 90 -0.31 2.79 8.86
N MET A 91 0.96 3.21 8.83
CA MET A 91 1.73 3.49 10.05
C MET A 91 1.11 4.63 10.88
N GLU A 92 0.67 5.71 10.23
CA GLU A 92 -0.05 6.82 10.88
C GLU A 92 -1.35 6.34 11.54
N ALA A 93 -2.12 5.49 10.86
CA ALA A 93 -3.35 4.91 11.41
C ALA A 93 -3.08 4.01 12.61
N LEU A 94 -2.08 3.13 12.53
CA LEU A 94 -1.66 2.23 13.61
C LEU A 94 -1.19 3.00 14.84
N ASP A 95 -0.36 4.02 14.67
CA ASP A 95 0.12 4.85 15.77
C ASP A 95 -1.01 5.60 16.50
N SER A 96 -2.11 5.87 15.80
CA SER A 96 -3.28 6.53 16.41
C SER A 96 -4.15 5.61 17.24
N VAL A 97 -4.23 4.31 16.90
CA VAL A 97 -5.07 3.32 17.59
C VAL A 97 -4.28 2.53 18.64
N VAL A 98 -2.97 2.33 18.44
CA VAL A 98 -2.10 1.57 19.35
C VAL A 98 -1.11 2.49 20.05
N LYS A 99 -1.37 2.80 21.32
CA LYS A 99 -0.55 3.73 22.09
C LYS A 99 0.75 3.09 22.59
N ARG A 100 1.87 3.69 22.22
CA ARG A 100 3.20 3.36 22.78
C ARG A 100 3.24 3.58 24.30
N PRO A 101 3.67 2.60 25.11
CA PRO A 101 3.85 2.79 26.54
C PRO A 101 4.87 3.89 26.85
N ARG A 102 4.53 4.81 27.75
CA ARG A 102 5.40 5.96 28.11
C ARG A 102 6.69 5.55 28.80
N SER A 103 6.67 4.42 29.51
CA SER A 103 7.78 3.90 30.31
C SER A 103 8.86 3.21 29.49
N ALA A 104 8.58 2.81 28.25
CA ALA A 104 9.54 2.08 27.42
C ALA A 104 10.60 3.04 26.86
N ASN A 105 11.88 2.71 27.04
CA ASN A 105 12.97 3.37 26.32
C ASN A 105 13.33 2.58 25.05
N LYS A 106 14.18 3.16 24.18
CA LYS A 106 14.60 2.52 22.93
C LYS A 106 15.32 1.18 23.13
N SER A 107 16.05 1.01 24.24
CA SER A 107 16.74 -0.25 24.54
C SER A 107 15.74 -1.36 24.87
N ASP A 108 14.69 -1.04 25.63
CA ASP A 108 13.64 -1.99 25.98
C ASP A 108 12.89 -2.44 24.73
N GLU A 109 12.56 -1.50 23.85
CA GLU A 109 11.94 -1.79 22.55
C GLU A 109 12.78 -2.73 21.71
N GLN A 110 14.10 -2.45 21.59
CA GLN A 110 15.00 -3.29 20.81
C GLN A 110 15.11 -4.70 21.39
N LYS A 111 15.26 -4.83 22.71
CA LYS A 111 15.34 -6.13 23.38
C LYS A 111 14.05 -6.93 23.18
N LYS A 112 12.88 -6.30 23.38
CA LYS A 112 11.58 -6.94 23.19
C LYS A 112 11.31 -7.30 21.74
N THR A 113 11.63 -6.40 20.81
CA THR A 113 11.57 -6.66 19.37
C THR A 113 12.38 -7.89 18.98
N LEU A 114 13.63 -8.01 19.46
CA LEU A 114 14.47 -9.16 19.18
C LEU A 114 13.92 -10.45 19.80
N ALA A 115 13.37 -10.38 21.02
CA ALA A 115 12.76 -11.53 21.68
C ALA A 115 11.51 -12.01 20.91
N LEU A 116 10.58 -11.11 20.60
CA LEU A 116 9.37 -11.40 19.83
C LEU A 116 9.71 -11.93 18.44
N LYS A 117 10.69 -11.31 17.76
CA LYS A 117 11.18 -11.81 16.47
C LYS A 117 11.62 -13.27 16.54
N ARG A 118 12.43 -13.64 17.53
CA ARG A 118 12.88 -15.03 17.71
C ARG A 118 11.72 -16.00 17.92
N VAL A 119 10.70 -15.57 18.67
CA VAL A 119 9.49 -16.39 18.90
C VAL A 119 8.73 -16.59 17.60
N PHE A 120 8.47 -15.52 16.84
CA PHE A 120 7.66 -15.61 15.62
C PHE A 120 8.42 -16.20 14.43
N ASP A 121 9.75 -16.09 14.39
CA ASP A 121 10.58 -16.72 13.36
C ASP A 121 10.51 -18.25 13.42
N GLY A 122 10.31 -18.82 14.62
CA GLY A 122 10.10 -20.25 14.83
C GLY A 122 8.67 -20.73 14.58
N SER A 123 7.71 -19.83 14.32
CA SER A 123 6.32 -20.19 14.10
C SER A 123 5.99 -20.45 12.63
N PRO A 124 5.23 -21.51 12.31
CA PRO A 124 4.71 -21.73 10.95
C PRO A 124 3.64 -20.69 10.55
N GLU A 125 2.92 -20.14 11.53
CA GLU A 125 1.83 -19.18 11.32
C GLU A 125 2.06 -17.94 12.21
N PRO A 126 3.02 -17.08 11.84
CA PRO A 126 3.45 -15.99 12.70
C PRO A 126 2.36 -14.93 12.89
N ASP A 127 1.51 -14.67 11.90
CA ASP A 127 0.34 -13.78 12.01
C ASP A 127 -0.63 -14.23 13.12
N LYS A 128 -0.98 -15.52 13.14
CA LYS A 128 -1.85 -16.09 14.18
C LYS A 128 -1.17 -16.09 15.54
N SER A 129 0.12 -16.42 15.56
CA SER A 129 0.92 -16.46 16.78
C SER A 129 1.05 -15.07 17.41
N MET A 130 1.19 -14.04 16.58
CA MET A 130 1.20 -12.64 17.02
C MET A 130 -0.12 -12.25 17.67
N LEU A 131 -1.26 -12.54 17.04
CA LEU A 131 -2.57 -12.24 17.61
C LEU A 131 -2.83 -13.00 18.91
N GLN A 132 -2.41 -14.27 18.99
CA GLN A 132 -2.49 -15.04 20.23
C GLN A 132 -1.63 -14.41 21.33
N GLN A 133 -0.38 -14.05 21.02
CA GLN A 133 0.52 -13.38 21.95
C GLN A 133 -0.05 -12.05 22.45
N TYR A 134 -0.70 -11.28 21.57
CA TYR A 134 -1.39 -10.04 21.95
C TYR A 134 -2.50 -10.29 22.99
N CYS A 135 -3.26 -11.38 22.84
CA CYS A 135 -4.34 -11.72 23.77
C CYS A 135 -3.83 -12.18 25.14
N VAL A 136 -2.78 -13.02 25.16
CA VAL A 136 -2.28 -13.64 26.41
C VAL A 136 -1.28 -12.76 27.15
N SER A 137 -0.56 -11.88 26.46
CA SER A 137 0.43 -11.01 27.09
C SER A 137 -0.26 -9.94 27.94
N SER A 138 0.24 -9.73 29.16
CA SER A 138 -0.13 -8.58 30.00
C SER A 138 0.80 -7.39 29.79
N ASP A 139 1.90 -7.56 29.04
CA ASP A 139 2.91 -6.52 28.84
C ASP A 139 2.44 -5.49 27.80
N PRO A 140 2.25 -4.21 28.17
CA PRO A 140 1.85 -3.17 27.24
C PRO A 140 2.84 -2.97 26.08
N LEU A 141 4.13 -3.23 26.30
CA LEU A 141 5.16 -3.08 25.27
C LEU A 141 5.06 -4.20 24.23
N ASP A 142 4.79 -5.44 24.66
CA ASP A 142 4.52 -6.54 23.72
C ASP A 142 3.28 -6.26 22.88
N LYS A 143 2.20 -5.81 23.52
CA LYS A 143 0.95 -5.46 22.83
C LYS A 143 1.15 -4.37 21.80
N TRP A 144 1.87 -3.30 22.17
CA TRP A 144 2.16 -2.21 21.25
C TRP A 144 3.07 -2.64 20.09
N LEU A 145 4.11 -3.44 20.36
CA LEU A 145 4.99 -3.94 19.29
C LEU A 145 4.20 -4.80 18.31
N ILE A 146 3.38 -5.74 18.81
CA ILE A 146 2.59 -6.64 17.97
C ILE A 146 1.56 -5.89 17.15
N ALA A 147 0.72 -5.08 17.78
CA ALA A 147 -0.38 -4.39 17.12
C ALA A 147 0.06 -3.13 16.36
N GLY A 148 1.27 -2.62 16.60
CA GLY A 148 1.76 -1.37 16.06
C GLY A 148 2.61 -1.53 14.79
N PRO A 149 3.37 -0.48 14.44
CA PRO A 149 4.20 -0.42 13.23
C PRO A 149 5.16 -1.60 13.05
N TRP A 150 5.80 -2.05 14.15
CA TRP A 150 6.79 -3.13 14.08
C TRP A 150 6.18 -4.46 13.62
N GLY A 151 5.03 -4.85 14.19
CA GLY A 151 4.38 -6.11 13.85
C GLY A 151 3.92 -6.17 12.40
N HIS A 152 3.38 -5.07 11.89
CA HIS A 152 2.97 -4.98 10.49
C HIS A 152 4.17 -5.02 9.54
N ASP A 153 5.26 -4.32 9.86
CA ASP A 153 6.49 -4.38 9.08
C ASP A 153 7.13 -5.79 9.11
N TYR A 154 7.06 -6.48 10.26
CA TYR A 154 7.51 -7.86 10.39
C TYR A 154 6.74 -8.80 9.45
N LEU A 155 5.41 -8.75 9.45
CA LEU A 155 4.57 -9.59 8.58
C LEU A 155 4.79 -9.27 7.10
N ARG A 156 4.87 -7.97 6.76
CA ARG A 156 5.13 -7.52 5.38
C ARG A 156 6.46 -8.05 4.84
N LYS A 157 7.54 -7.98 5.63
CA LYS A 157 8.87 -8.51 5.24
C LYS A 157 8.88 -10.02 5.01
N ARG A 158 7.90 -10.74 5.54
CA ARG A 158 7.70 -12.18 5.32
C ARG A 158 6.69 -12.49 4.21
N ALA A 159 6.23 -11.46 3.46
CA ALA A 159 5.25 -11.59 2.39
C ALA A 159 3.94 -12.26 2.83
N ILE A 160 3.51 -12.00 4.07
CA ILE A 160 2.26 -12.51 4.62
C ILE A 160 1.14 -11.52 4.28
N ASP A 161 0.00 -12.02 3.78
CA ASP A 161 -1.20 -11.18 3.59
C ASP A 161 -1.72 -10.75 4.95
N ILE A 162 -1.57 -9.45 5.23
CA ILE A 162 -1.97 -8.87 6.50
C ILE A 162 -3.47 -8.60 6.59
N GLY A 163 -4.25 -8.74 5.52
CA GLY A 163 -5.69 -8.43 5.55
C GLY A 163 -6.47 -9.24 6.61
N ALA A 164 -6.20 -10.55 6.72
CA ALA A 164 -6.83 -11.38 7.75
C ALA A 164 -6.33 -11.06 9.17
N TYR A 165 -5.08 -10.61 9.29
CA TYR A 165 -4.49 -10.15 10.54
C TYR A 165 -5.15 -8.83 10.99
N ASP A 166 -5.24 -7.85 10.10
CA ASP A 166 -5.83 -6.53 10.30
C ASP A 166 -7.29 -6.62 10.72
N ILE A 167 -8.10 -7.46 10.06
CA ILE A 167 -9.50 -7.71 10.44
C ILE A 167 -9.61 -8.17 11.90
N LYS A 168 -8.77 -9.13 12.30
CA LYS A 168 -8.79 -9.66 13.66
C LYS A 168 -8.25 -8.65 14.66
N LEU A 169 -7.19 -7.93 14.31
CA LEU A 169 -6.58 -6.93 15.18
C LEU A 169 -7.54 -5.76 15.42
N CYS A 170 -8.16 -5.21 14.38
CA CYS A 170 -9.13 -4.12 14.52
C CYS A 170 -10.31 -4.52 15.41
N LYS A 171 -10.80 -5.77 15.30
CA LYS A 171 -11.81 -6.33 16.23
C LYS A 171 -11.34 -6.36 17.68
N MET A 172 -10.11 -6.83 17.91
CA MET A 172 -9.51 -6.86 19.26
C MET A 172 -9.32 -5.45 19.84
N LEU A 173 -9.05 -4.46 19.00
CA LEU A 173 -8.89 -3.05 19.37
C LEU A 173 -10.22 -2.29 19.43
N SER A 174 -11.32 -2.88 18.95
CA SER A 174 -12.63 -2.23 18.80
C SER A 174 -12.55 -0.91 18.02
N CYS A 175 -11.77 -0.91 16.92
CA CYS A 175 -11.49 0.29 16.13
C CYS A 175 -12.03 0.25 14.70
N GLU A 176 -12.79 -0.78 14.31
CA GLU A 176 -13.24 -1.01 12.92
C GLU A 176 -13.98 0.20 12.31
N GLU A 177 -14.84 0.83 13.11
CA GLU A 177 -15.66 1.97 12.67
C GLU A 177 -14.94 3.32 12.78
N THR A 178 -13.72 3.34 13.33
CA THR A 178 -12.91 4.56 13.40
C THR A 178 -12.27 4.86 12.06
N ALA A 179 -11.99 6.13 11.78
CA ALA A 179 -11.33 6.51 10.55
C ALA A 179 -9.95 5.83 10.36
N ALA A 180 -9.18 5.65 11.43
CA ALA A 180 -7.93 4.90 11.43
C ALA A 180 -8.14 3.39 11.17
N GLY A 181 -9.15 2.79 11.81
CA GLY A 181 -9.49 1.38 11.58
C GLY A 181 -9.88 1.11 10.12
N ARG A 182 -10.67 1.99 9.50
CA ARG A 182 -11.00 1.88 8.07
C ARG A 182 -9.77 1.91 7.17
N ILE A 183 -8.76 2.71 7.50
CA ILE A 183 -7.49 2.74 6.75
C ILE A 183 -6.74 1.42 6.90
N ILE A 184 -6.61 0.91 8.12
CA ILE A 184 -5.96 -0.38 8.41
C ILE A 184 -6.65 -1.50 7.62
N LEU A 185 -7.97 -1.60 7.74
CA LEU A 185 -8.77 -2.63 7.06
C LEU A 185 -8.71 -2.53 5.53
N SER A 186 -8.51 -1.34 4.98
CA SER A 186 -8.45 -1.12 3.52
C SER A 186 -7.06 -1.33 2.92
N TYR A 187 -6.02 -1.51 3.74
CA TYR A 187 -4.64 -1.58 3.26
C TYR A 187 -4.39 -2.74 2.28
N SER A 188 -4.84 -3.95 2.61
CA SER A 188 -4.62 -5.14 1.74
C SER A 188 -5.33 -4.98 0.39
N ASP A 189 -6.56 -4.46 0.39
CA ASP A 189 -7.34 -4.24 -0.83
C ASP A 189 -6.75 -3.12 -1.70
N LEU A 190 -6.30 -2.02 -1.10
CA LEU A 190 -5.61 -0.94 -1.81
C LEU A 190 -4.27 -1.41 -2.39
N SER A 191 -3.51 -2.24 -1.65
CA SER A 191 -2.27 -2.82 -2.16
C SER A 191 -2.53 -3.67 -3.40
N LYS A 192 -3.54 -4.55 -3.34
CA LYS A 192 -3.96 -5.39 -4.47
C LYS A 192 -4.45 -4.55 -5.66
N ALA A 193 -5.18 -3.45 -5.40
CA ALA A 193 -5.63 -2.54 -6.44
C ALA A 193 -4.47 -1.81 -7.13
N LEU A 194 -3.42 -1.42 -6.38
CA LEU A 194 -2.20 -0.85 -6.95
C LEU A 194 -1.41 -1.87 -7.77
N ASP A 195 -1.36 -3.14 -7.34
CA ASP A 195 -0.73 -4.22 -8.09
C ASP A 195 -1.47 -4.50 -9.41
N ALA A 196 -2.81 -4.54 -9.38
CA ALA A 196 -3.64 -4.67 -10.57
C ALA A 196 -3.45 -3.48 -11.53
N LEU A 197 -3.35 -2.26 -11.00
CA LEU A 197 -3.07 -1.07 -11.79
C LEU A 197 -1.68 -1.13 -12.45
N GLU A 198 -0.67 -1.64 -11.75
CA GLU A 198 0.66 -1.88 -12.33
C GLU A 198 0.55 -2.86 -13.50
N GLU A 199 -0.07 -4.00 -13.29
CA GLU A 199 -0.23 -5.02 -14.32
C GLU A 199 -0.97 -4.47 -15.56
N CYS A 200 -2.02 -3.68 -15.34
CA CYS A 200 -2.73 -2.99 -16.42
C CYS A 200 -1.82 -2.04 -17.18
N ALA A 201 -1.04 -1.20 -16.49
CA ALA A 201 -0.13 -0.26 -17.12
C ALA A 201 0.95 -0.97 -17.94
N LEU A 202 1.57 -2.03 -17.40
CA LEU A 202 2.61 -2.79 -18.10
C LEU A 202 2.06 -3.47 -19.36
N ARG A 203 0.92 -4.16 -19.25
CA ARG A 203 0.31 -4.85 -20.39
C ARG A 203 -0.19 -3.89 -21.47
N SER A 204 -0.73 -2.73 -21.09
CA SER A 204 -1.20 -1.73 -22.05
C SER A 204 -0.04 -1.15 -22.85
N SER A 205 1.14 -0.99 -22.24
CA SER A 205 2.35 -0.54 -22.92
C SER A 205 2.96 -1.57 -23.89
N GLU A 206 2.66 -2.85 -23.72
CA GLU A 206 3.12 -3.93 -24.61
C GLU A 206 2.25 -4.09 -25.86
N ALA A 207 1.05 -3.49 -25.85
CA ALA A 207 0.10 -3.53 -26.97
C ALA A 207 0.27 -2.37 -27.96
N LEU A 208 1.22 -1.45 -27.71
CA LEU A 208 1.58 -0.31 -28.54
C LEU A 208 2.80 -0.62 -29.40
#